data_AF-A0A7X7Z5X4-F1
#
_entry.id   AF-A0A7X7Z5X4-F1
#
_cell.length_a   1.000
_cell.length_b   1.000
_cell.length_c   1.000
_cell.angle_alpha   90.00
_cell.angle_beta   90.00
_cell.angle_gamma   90.00
#
_symmetry.space_group_name_H-M   'P 1'
#
loop_
_entity.id
_entity.type
_entity.pdbx_description
1 polymer ?
#
loop_
_entity_poly.entity_id
_entity_poly.type
_entity_poly.pdbx_seq_one_letter_code
_entity_poly.pdbx_strand_id
1 'polypeptide(L)'
;MFYTPTPRGIKCRLCPHQCTIKEGDTGDCRVRYNKGGKLFTRAWNNPCAVHVDPIEKKPMLHFLPGTTSYSLAIAGCNFTCLNCQNWEISQTSPDKTRNYDLSPEQVVNQAKKEGCRSISYTYSEPVTFFEYTLECSRQARKAGIKNIVVSNGYINPAPLAEWCKVIDAANIDLKSFDDEIYTMLNNGSLEPVLNTLLKLKENGIWLEITNLIVPEWTDDMDMIRRMCQWLAKNGFKDTPLHFSRFYPQYKLNKLQPTPENILKKAREIALGQGLQYVYIGNIPGRNYADTFCPNCHSLIIERVGYTLRQSKLNKGKCGVCGHIIPGVWE
;
A
#
# COMPACT_ATOMS: atom_id res chain seq x y z
N MET A 1 -7.69 -14.35 15.46
CA MET A 1 -6.24 -14.04 15.46
C MET A 1 -5.47 -15.23 14.93
N PHE A 2 -4.33 -15.01 14.28
CA PHE A 2 -3.53 -16.06 13.64
C PHE A 2 -2.31 -16.37 14.50
N TYR A 3 -2.33 -17.45 15.28
CA TYR A 3 -1.20 -17.87 16.09
C TYR A 3 -1.23 -19.37 16.43
N THR A 4 -0.11 -19.88 16.93
CA THR A 4 0.01 -21.24 17.44
C THR A 4 0.74 -21.21 18.79
N PRO A 5 0.15 -21.79 19.86
CA PRO A 5 0.87 -21.97 21.12
C PRO A 5 2.07 -22.89 20.96
N THR A 6 3.18 -22.55 21.61
CA THR A 6 4.40 -23.37 21.64
C THR A 6 4.97 -23.41 23.07
N PRO A 7 5.85 -24.37 23.42
CA PRO A 7 6.50 -24.40 24.72
C PRO A 7 7.33 -23.15 25.04
N ARG A 8 7.77 -22.40 24.02
CA ARG A 8 8.62 -21.20 24.17
C ARG A 8 7.83 -19.88 24.14
N GLY A 9 6.51 -19.93 24.04
CA GLY A 9 5.63 -18.77 23.89
C GLY A 9 4.66 -18.90 22.72
N ILE A 10 4.01 -17.80 22.35
CA ILE A 10 3.03 -17.78 21.28
C ILE A 10 3.70 -17.44 19.95
N LYS A 11 3.62 -18.35 18.98
CA LYS A 11 4.08 -18.10 17.62
C LYS A 11 3.00 -17.35 16.85
N CYS A 12 3.20 -16.04 16.63
CA CYS A 12 2.33 -15.23 15.78
C CYS A 12 2.42 -15.73 14.32
N ARG A 13 1.29 -15.79 13.61
CA ARG A 13 1.22 -16.23 12.20
C ARG A 13 0.57 -15.17 11.31
N LEU A 14 0.58 -13.91 11.73
CA LEU A 14 0.00 -12.81 10.96
C LEU A 14 0.87 -12.43 9.75
N CYS A 15 2.16 -12.22 9.98
CA CYS A 15 3.13 -11.87 8.93
C CYS A 15 4.27 -12.90 8.87
N PRO A 16 5.09 -12.89 7.81
CA PRO A 16 6.18 -13.85 7.62
C PRO A 16 7.28 -13.83 8.70
N HIS A 17 7.39 -12.78 9.53
CA HIS A 17 8.31 -12.79 10.69
C HIS A 17 8.04 -13.93 11.66
N GLN A 18 6.78 -14.34 11.79
CA GLN A 18 6.35 -15.43 12.66
C GLN A 18 6.94 -15.38 14.09
N CYS A 19 7.01 -14.18 14.69
CA CYS A 19 7.63 -13.96 15.99
C CYS A 19 7.11 -14.96 17.04
N THR A 20 8.02 -15.52 17.85
CA THR A 20 7.67 -16.30 19.04
C THR A 20 7.70 -15.36 20.25
N ILE A 21 6.52 -15.02 20.78
CA ILE A 21 6.32 -14.00 21.79
C ILE A 21 6.17 -14.67 23.16
N LYS A 22 7.14 -14.44 24.07
CA LYS A 22 7.10 -14.98 25.44
C LYS A 22 6.04 -14.27 26.27
N GLU A 23 5.68 -14.85 27.41
CA GLU A 23 4.73 -14.22 28.34
C GLU A 23 5.19 -12.82 28.74
N GLY A 24 4.32 -11.81 28.60
CA GLY A 24 4.65 -10.41 28.90
C GLY A 24 5.36 -9.63 27.79
N ASP A 25 5.89 -10.31 26.77
CA ASP A 25 6.62 -9.70 25.66
C ASP A 25 5.71 -9.24 24.51
N THR A 26 6.30 -8.47 23.59
CA THR A 26 5.71 -8.03 22.32
C THR A 26 6.45 -8.61 21.12
N GLY A 27 5.76 -8.80 19.99
CA GLY A 27 6.42 -9.06 18.71
C GLY A 27 7.09 -7.82 18.13
N ASP A 28 7.88 -7.99 17.07
CA ASP A 28 8.73 -6.94 16.47
C ASP A 28 7.93 -5.72 15.98
N CYS A 29 6.68 -5.94 15.58
CA CYS A 29 5.76 -4.88 15.19
C CYS A 29 5.29 -3.97 16.33
N ARG A 30 5.59 -4.33 17.59
CA ARG A 30 5.20 -3.62 18.83
C ARG A 30 3.68 -3.59 19.10
N VAL A 31 2.87 -4.25 18.26
CA VAL A 31 1.40 -4.31 18.39
C VAL A 31 0.93 -5.60 19.05
N ARG A 32 1.54 -6.73 18.70
CA ARG A 32 1.16 -8.06 19.17
C ARG A 32 1.85 -8.38 20.48
N TYR A 33 1.11 -8.87 21.47
CA TYR A 33 1.66 -9.24 22.77
C TYR A 33 1.04 -10.52 23.32
N ASN A 34 1.76 -11.21 24.17
CA ASN A 34 1.31 -12.45 24.79
C ASN A 34 0.98 -12.21 26.27
N LYS A 35 -0.21 -12.64 26.69
CA LYS A 35 -0.65 -12.61 28.10
C LYS A 35 -1.45 -13.86 28.41
N GLY A 36 -1.09 -14.59 29.47
CA GLY A 36 -1.73 -15.85 29.87
C GLY A 36 -1.72 -16.90 28.75
N GLY A 37 -0.64 -16.96 27.96
CA GLY A 37 -0.53 -17.91 26.83
C GLY A 37 -1.51 -17.65 25.68
N LYS A 38 -2.00 -16.41 25.53
CA LYS A 38 -2.89 -16.00 24.43
C LYS A 38 -2.31 -14.76 23.73
N LEU A 39 -2.43 -14.73 22.40
CA LEU A 39 -2.06 -13.55 21.61
C LEU A 39 -3.14 -12.48 21.72
N PHE A 40 -2.71 -11.24 21.93
CA PHE A 40 -3.55 -10.04 21.92
C PHE A 40 -2.99 -8.98 20.97
N THR A 41 -3.81 -7.97 20.67
CA THR A 41 -3.44 -6.80 19.87
C THR A 41 -3.62 -5.54 20.69
N ARG A 42 -2.70 -4.58 20.54
CA ARG A 42 -2.83 -3.21 21.04
C ARG A 42 -3.54 -2.29 20.05
N ALA A 43 -3.77 -2.75 18.83
CA ALA A 43 -4.33 -1.94 17.75
C ALA A 43 -5.84 -2.21 17.59
N TRP A 44 -6.63 -1.55 18.44
CA TRP A 44 -8.09 -1.62 18.43
C TRP A 44 -8.66 -0.29 18.92
N ASN A 45 -9.56 0.31 18.14
CA ASN A 45 -10.21 1.60 18.40
C ASN A 45 -9.29 2.80 18.60
N ASN A 46 -8.00 2.69 18.29
CA ASN A 46 -7.01 3.69 18.67
C ASN A 46 -6.15 4.21 17.52
N PRO A 47 -6.75 4.69 16.40
CA PRO A 47 -5.96 5.29 15.34
C PRO A 47 -5.18 6.49 15.88
N CYS A 48 -3.94 6.65 15.43
CA CYS A 48 -3.05 7.76 15.78
C CYS A 48 -3.00 8.83 14.68
N ALA A 49 -3.54 8.53 13.50
CA ALA A 49 -3.69 9.46 12.39
C ALA A 49 -5.01 9.20 11.67
N VAL A 50 -5.74 10.27 11.35
CA VAL A 50 -7.02 10.25 10.66
C VAL A 50 -7.11 11.49 9.76
N HIS A 51 -7.33 11.30 8.46
CA HIS A 51 -7.43 12.39 7.49
C HIS A 51 -8.44 12.05 6.38
N VAL A 52 -9.08 13.06 5.82
CA VAL A 52 -9.77 12.94 4.52
C VAL A 52 -8.76 13.32 3.44
N ASP A 53 -8.31 12.34 2.66
CA ASP A 53 -7.30 12.53 1.63
C ASP A 53 -7.89 12.23 0.24
N PRO A 54 -7.40 12.88 -0.83
CA PRO A 54 -7.73 12.48 -2.19
C PRO A 54 -7.17 11.09 -2.49
N ILE A 55 -7.89 10.32 -3.30
CA ILE A 55 -7.50 8.98 -3.77
C ILE A 55 -6.12 8.99 -4.44
N GLU A 56 -5.78 10.05 -5.16
CA GLU A 56 -4.50 10.25 -5.84
C GLU A 56 -3.30 10.24 -4.87
N LYS A 57 -3.52 10.61 -3.60
CA LYS A 57 -2.48 10.56 -2.56
C LYS A 57 -2.22 9.12 -2.05
N LYS A 58 -3.11 8.16 -2.32
CA LYS A 58 -2.98 6.73 -1.95
C LYS A 58 -2.28 5.90 -3.04
N PRO A 59 -1.50 6.57 -3.90
CA PRO A 59 -1.31 6.24 -5.33
C PRO A 59 -2.34 5.26 -5.94
N MET A 60 -3.61 5.66 -5.97
CA MET A 60 -4.69 4.88 -6.57
C MET A 60 -5.25 5.61 -7.80
N LEU A 61 -4.50 5.65 -8.91
CA LEU A 61 -4.86 6.48 -10.07
C LEU A 61 -5.97 5.86 -10.94
N HIS A 62 -6.24 4.57 -10.77
CA HIS A 62 -7.23 3.81 -11.53
C HIS A 62 -8.35 3.25 -10.64
N PHE A 63 -8.54 3.83 -9.45
CA PHE A 63 -9.59 3.42 -8.52
C PHE A 63 -10.32 4.62 -7.94
N LEU A 64 -11.52 4.91 -8.46
CA LEU A 64 -12.34 6.05 -8.06
C LEU A 64 -11.56 7.39 -8.07
N PRO A 65 -10.83 7.71 -9.16
CA PRO A 65 -10.01 8.93 -9.22
C PRO A 65 -10.87 10.19 -9.02
N GLY A 66 -10.31 11.21 -8.40
CA GLY A 66 -10.96 12.48 -8.07
C GLY A 66 -11.89 12.43 -6.86
N THR A 67 -12.06 11.27 -6.24
CA THR A 67 -12.84 11.11 -5.01
C THR A 67 -11.95 11.20 -3.76
N THR A 68 -12.57 11.31 -2.59
CA THR A 68 -11.89 11.32 -1.30
C THR A 68 -12.01 10.00 -0.56
N SER A 69 -10.99 9.70 0.25
CA SER A 69 -10.89 8.52 1.10
C SER A 69 -10.66 8.90 2.54
N TYR A 70 -11.46 8.34 3.43
CA TYR A 70 -11.26 8.46 4.87
C TYR A 70 -10.08 7.58 5.27
N SER A 71 -8.94 8.21 5.54
CA SER A 71 -7.66 7.55 5.73
C SER A 71 -7.29 7.47 7.20
N LEU A 72 -6.85 6.30 7.65
CA LEU A 72 -6.44 6.09 9.04
C LEU A 72 -5.22 5.19 9.19
N ALA A 73 -4.56 5.31 10.35
CA ALA A 73 -3.45 4.46 10.77
C ALA A 73 -3.49 4.21 12.27
N ILE A 74 -3.05 3.03 12.68
CA ILE A 74 -2.67 2.73 14.07
C ILE A 74 -1.16 2.50 14.12
N ALA A 75 -0.50 2.94 15.20
CA ALA A 75 0.94 2.83 15.32
C ALA A 75 1.45 1.37 15.28
N GLY A 76 2.68 1.21 14.80
CA GLY A 76 3.35 -0.08 14.62
C GLY A 76 3.39 -0.55 13.17
N CYS A 77 4.47 -1.24 12.81
CA CYS A 77 4.72 -1.77 11.47
C CYS A 77 5.51 -3.07 11.58
N ASN A 78 5.23 -4.03 10.70
CA ASN A 78 5.98 -5.28 10.64
C ASN A 78 7.33 -5.11 9.90
N PHE A 79 7.57 -3.99 9.22
CA PHE A 79 8.88 -3.61 8.67
C PHE A 79 9.57 -2.53 9.52
N THR A 80 10.89 -2.45 9.40
CA THR A 80 11.74 -1.42 10.02
C THR A 80 12.48 -0.60 8.97
N CYS A 81 11.74 -0.11 7.96
CA CYS A 81 12.28 0.61 6.82
C CYS A 81 13.18 1.80 7.23
N LEU A 82 14.43 1.82 6.78
CA LEU A 82 15.38 2.91 7.08
C LEU A 82 14.97 4.25 6.45
N ASN A 83 14.15 4.21 5.40
CA ASN A 83 13.64 5.33 4.63
C ASN A 83 12.19 5.75 4.99
N CYS A 84 11.61 5.20 6.07
CA CYS A 84 10.19 5.41 6.36
C CYS A 84 9.86 6.90 6.62
N GLN A 85 8.92 7.46 5.85
CA GLN A 85 8.46 8.83 6.08
C GLN A 85 7.58 8.97 7.33
N ASN A 86 6.88 7.90 7.70
CA ASN A 86 6.00 7.84 8.86
C ASN A 86 6.64 7.04 10.01
N TRP A 87 7.97 7.17 10.19
CA TRP A 87 8.72 6.40 11.18
C TRP A 87 8.23 6.66 12.62
N GLU A 88 7.74 7.88 12.91
CA GLU A 88 7.25 8.28 14.23
C GLU A 88 6.05 7.43 14.70
N ILE A 89 5.19 7.00 13.77
CA ILE A 89 4.04 6.14 14.07
C ILE A 89 4.31 4.67 13.73
N SER A 90 5.13 4.35 12.72
CA SER A 90 5.39 2.96 12.32
C SER A 90 6.42 2.25 13.21
N GLN A 91 7.37 2.99 13.80
CA GLN A 91 8.45 2.44 14.62
C GLN A 91 8.20 2.57 16.13
N THR A 92 6.94 2.78 16.51
CA THR A 92 6.51 2.88 17.91
C THR A 92 5.32 1.96 18.17
N SER A 93 4.94 1.83 19.44
CA SER A 93 3.78 1.04 19.87
C SER A 93 2.54 1.94 20.01
N PRO A 94 1.31 1.42 19.79
CA PRO A 94 0.06 2.19 19.96
C PRO A 94 -0.11 2.87 21.33
N ASP A 95 0.47 2.33 22.40
CA ASP A 95 0.41 2.93 23.74
C ASP A 95 1.29 4.18 23.91
N LYS A 96 2.18 4.47 22.94
CA LYS A 96 3.11 5.61 22.98
C LYS A 96 2.71 6.76 22.04
N THR A 97 1.60 6.63 21.32
CA THR A 97 1.07 7.66 20.43
C THR A 97 -0.13 8.36 21.04
N ARG A 98 -0.42 9.57 20.57
CA ARG A 98 -1.71 10.21 20.82
C ARG A 98 -2.74 9.59 19.88
N ASN A 99 -3.77 9.00 20.46
CA ASN A 99 -4.76 8.24 19.71
C ASN A 99 -6.16 8.85 19.86
N TYR A 100 -6.95 8.72 18.83
CA TYR A 100 -8.40 8.89 18.90
C TYR A 100 -9.01 7.66 19.58
N ASP A 101 -10.19 7.80 20.19
CA ASP A 101 -11.07 6.67 20.51
C ASP A 101 -12.12 6.58 19.40
N LEU A 102 -11.91 5.64 18.49
CA LEU A 102 -12.68 5.53 17.26
C LEU A 102 -12.98 4.07 16.98
N SER A 103 -14.22 3.65 17.22
CA SER A 103 -14.70 2.31 16.87
C SER A 103 -14.90 2.13 15.35
N PRO A 104 -14.94 0.89 14.84
CA PRO A 104 -15.23 0.62 13.44
C PRO A 104 -16.54 1.26 12.93
N GLU A 105 -17.56 1.33 13.78
CA GLU A 105 -18.83 1.97 13.42
C GLU A 105 -18.66 3.48 13.28
N GLN A 106 -17.93 4.12 14.20
CA GLN A 106 -17.64 5.55 14.13
C GLN A 106 -16.78 5.88 12.92
N VAL A 107 -15.81 5.03 12.54
CA VAL A 107 -15.04 5.19 11.29
C VAL A 107 -15.98 5.27 10.08
N VAL A 108 -16.91 4.32 9.94
CA VAL A 108 -17.84 4.29 8.81
C VAL A 108 -18.81 5.48 8.83
N ASN A 109 -19.32 5.84 10.01
CA ASN A 109 -20.22 6.99 10.15
C ASN A 109 -19.51 8.31 9.82
N GLN A 110 -18.25 8.48 10.21
CA GLN A 110 -17.47 9.65 9.84
C GLN A 110 -17.14 9.65 8.35
N ALA A 111 -16.72 8.53 7.76
CA ALA A 111 -16.48 8.44 6.32
C ALA A 111 -17.72 8.82 5.50
N LYS A 112 -18.92 8.39 5.92
CA LYS A 112 -20.20 8.81 5.31
C LYS A 112 -20.44 10.31 5.46
N LYS A 113 -20.26 10.85 6.67
CA LYS A 113 -20.48 12.26 6.98
C LYS A 113 -19.59 13.18 6.13
N GLU A 114 -18.34 12.77 5.92
CA GLU A 114 -17.36 13.48 5.08
C GLU A 114 -17.54 13.22 3.58
N GLY A 115 -18.57 12.45 3.17
CA GLY A 115 -18.84 12.13 1.77
C GLY A 115 -17.76 11.27 1.09
N CYS A 116 -16.92 10.58 1.86
CA CYS A 116 -15.84 9.76 1.33
C CYS A 116 -16.39 8.54 0.59
N ARG A 117 -15.81 8.23 -0.57
CA ARG A 117 -16.19 7.07 -1.39
C ARG A 117 -15.52 5.78 -0.91
N SER A 118 -14.43 5.93 -0.16
CA SER A 118 -13.67 4.81 0.39
C SER A 118 -13.07 5.09 1.77
N ILE A 119 -12.57 4.05 2.41
CA ILE A 119 -11.73 4.08 3.61
C ILE A 119 -10.37 3.51 3.26
N SER A 120 -9.30 4.25 3.57
CA SER A 120 -7.92 3.81 3.34
C SER A 120 -7.20 3.48 4.65
N TYR A 121 -6.74 2.24 4.77
CA TYR A 121 -5.89 1.80 5.88
C TYR A 121 -4.42 1.95 5.44
N THR A 122 -3.71 2.94 6.00
CA THR A 122 -2.47 3.49 5.42
C THR A 122 -1.52 4.11 6.48
N TYR A 123 -0.57 4.95 6.06
CA TYR A 123 0.49 5.66 6.80
C TYR A 123 1.50 4.80 7.58
N SER A 124 1.04 3.89 8.43
CA SER A 124 1.89 2.88 9.09
C SER A 124 1.85 1.57 8.30
N GLU A 125 1.17 0.54 8.81
CA GLU A 125 1.01 -0.74 8.12
C GLU A 125 -0.27 -1.46 8.56
N PRO A 126 -1.29 -1.59 7.68
CA PRO A 126 -2.55 -2.25 8.02
C PRO A 126 -2.41 -3.71 8.46
N VAL A 127 -1.35 -4.43 8.06
CA VAL A 127 -1.13 -5.81 8.51
C VAL A 127 -0.99 -5.85 10.04
N THR A 128 -0.43 -4.83 10.69
CA THR A 128 -0.25 -4.86 12.14
C THR A 128 -1.56 -4.65 12.91
N PHE A 129 -2.46 -3.82 12.38
CA PHE A 129 -3.80 -3.55 12.91
C PHE A 129 -4.92 -4.31 12.19
N PHE A 130 -4.59 -5.51 11.72
CA PHE A 130 -5.42 -6.40 10.92
C PHE A 130 -6.89 -6.53 11.37
N GLU A 131 -7.15 -6.82 12.65
CA GLU A 131 -8.51 -7.05 13.16
C GLU A 131 -9.37 -5.78 13.05
N TYR A 132 -8.78 -4.62 13.30
CA TYR A 132 -9.46 -3.33 13.18
C TYR A 132 -9.77 -3.02 11.71
N THR A 133 -8.81 -3.22 10.80
CA THR A 133 -9.04 -3.11 9.35
C THR A 133 -10.17 -4.05 8.87
N LEU A 134 -10.16 -5.30 9.32
CA LEU A 134 -11.15 -6.31 8.93
C LEU A 134 -12.56 -5.90 9.37
N GLU A 135 -12.72 -5.42 10.59
CA GLU A 135 -14.03 -5.03 11.13
C GLU A 135 -14.54 -3.73 10.50
N CYS A 136 -13.70 -2.70 10.37
CA CYS A 136 -14.03 -1.49 9.62
C CYS A 136 -14.46 -1.82 8.19
N SER A 137 -13.76 -2.74 7.53
CA SER A 137 -14.06 -3.10 6.13
C SER A 137 -15.40 -3.79 5.97
N ARG A 138 -15.75 -4.71 6.90
CA ARG A 138 -17.06 -5.37 6.91
C ARG A 138 -18.20 -4.36 7.05
N GLN A 139 -18.03 -3.37 7.93
CA GLN A 139 -19.04 -2.34 8.15
C GLN A 139 -19.12 -1.35 6.98
N ALA A 140 -17.98 -0.94 6.44
CA ALA A 140 -17.91 -0.07 5.26
C ALA A 140 -18.63 -0.68 4.05
N ARG A 141 -18.47 -1.99 3.82
CA ARG A 141 -19.19 -2.70 2.74
C ARG A 141 -20.70 -2.67 2.90
N LYS A 142 -21.22 -2.87 4.12
CA LYS A 142 -22.67 -2.75 4.41
C LYS A 142 -23.18 -1.33 4.14
N ALA A 143 -22.30 -0.34 4.25
CA ALA A 143 -22.55 1.06 4.01
C ALA A 143 -22.36 1.52 2.55
N GLY A 144 -21.93 0.63 1.63
CA GLY A 144 -21.61 1.00 0.25
C GLY A 144 -20.31 1.79 0.09
N ILE A 145 -19.45 1.83 1.10
CA ILE A 145 -18.14 2.49 1.07
C ILE A 145 -17.06 1.46 0.74
N LYS A 146 -16.16 1.82 -0.18
CA LYS A 146 -15.06 0.96 -0.63
C LYS A 146 -13.91 0.89 0.36
N ASN A 147 -13.16 -0.21 0.36
CA ASN A 147 -12.02 -0.42 1.25
C ASN A 147 -10.70 -0.50 0.47
N ILE A 148 -9.71 0.28 0.90
CA ILE A 148 -8.38 0.34 0.31
C ILE A 148 -7.34 0.00 1.38
N VAL A 149 -6.43 -0.92 1.09
CA VAL A 149 -5.22 -1.13 1.91
C VAL A 149 -4.01 -0.57 1.19
N VAL A 150 -3.24 0.29 1.85
CA VAL A 150 -1.92 0.75 1.39
C VAL A 150 -0.89 0.10 2.29
N SER A 151 -0.16 -0.88 1.78
CA SER A 151 0.58 -1.85 2.59
C SER A 151 1.90 -2.24 1.95
N ASN A 152 2.86 -2.66 2.77
CA ASN A 152 4.05 -3.36 2.30
C ASN A 152 3.80 -4.80 1.82
N GLY A 153 2.57 -5.32 1.97
CA GLY A 153 2.18 -6.64 1.48
C GLY A 153 2.84 -7.82 2.22
N TYR A 154 3.49 -7.59 3.36
CA TYR A 154 4.20 -8.62 4.12
C TYR A 154 3.27 -9.37 5.08
N ILE A 155 2.39 -10.20 4.52
CA ILE A 155 1.30 -10.89 5.21
C ILE A 155 1.32 -12.38 4.87
N ASN A 156 0.95 -13.26 5.81
CA ASN A 156 0.85 -14.70 5.52
C ASN A 156 -0.43 -15.03 4.72
N PRO A 157 -0.47 -16.18 4.02
CA PRO A 157 -1.61 -16.53 3.17
C PRO A 157 -2.98 -16.59 3.87
N ALA A 158 -3.05 -17.14 5.08
CA ALA A 158 -4.31 -17.26 5.82
C ALA A 158 -4.94 -15.90 6.20
N PRO A 159 -4.21 -14.95 6.82
CA PRO A 159 -4.76 -13.61 7.06
C PRO A 159 -5.04 -12.84 5.77
N LEU A 160 -4.22 -12.99 4.72
CA LEU A 160 -4.49 -12.36 3.42
C LEU A 160 -5.81 -12.83 2.81
N ALA A 161 -6.12 -14.12 2.92
CA ALA A 161 -7.40 -14.67 2.44
C ALA A 161 -8.62 -14.06 3.13
N GLU A 162 -8.52 -13.69 4.42
CA GLU A 162 -9.59 -12.98 5.13
C GLU A 162 -9.72 -11.52 4.65
N TRP A 163 -8.62 -10.84 4.33
CA TRP A 163 -8.65 -9.51 3.73
C TRP A 163 -9.30 -9.51 2.34
N CYS A 164 -8.96 -10.48 1.48
CA CYS A 164 -9.55 -10.59 0.15
C CYS A 164 -11.09 -10.69 0.16
N LYS A 165 -11.70 -11.08 1.29
CA LYS A 165 -13.16 -11.12 1.43
C LYS A 165 -13.79 -9.74 1.63
N VAL A 166 -13.03 -8.73 2.03
CA VAL A 166 -13.59 -7.46 2.53
C VAL A 166 -12.98 -6.21 1.90
N ILE A 167 -11.78 -6.29 1.32
CA ILE A 167 -11.15 -5.15 0.65
C ILE A 167 -11.61 -5.07 -0.81
N ASP A 168 -11.58 -3.88 -1.40
CA ASP A 168 -11.92 -3.65 -2.81
C ASP A 168 -10.67 -3.32 -3.64
N ALA A 169 -9.67 -2.68 -3.01
CA ALA A 169 -8.42 -2.32 -3.64
C ALA A 169 -7.22 -2.38 -2.70
N ALA A 170 -6.04 -2.48 -3.31
CA ALA A 170 -4.76 -2.44 -2.62
C ALA A 170 -3.74 -1.62 -3.42
N ASN A 171 -2.97 -0.78 -2.72
CA ASN A 171 -1.67 -0.33 -3.20
C ASN A 171 -0.59 -1.09 -2.43
N ILE A 172 0.22 -1.89 -3.13
CA ILE A 172 1.29 -2.68 -2.50
C ILE A 172 2.65 -2.09 -2.85
N ASP A 173 3.42 -1.76 -1.82
CA ASP A 173 4.80 -1.32 -1.95
C ASP A 173 5.74 -2.51 -2.25
N LEU A 174 6.10 -2.69 -3.52
CA LEU A 174 7.19 -3.60 -3.92
C LEU A 174 8.52 -2.84 -3.80
N LYS A 175 9.13 -2.87 -2.61
CA LYS A 175 10.20 -1.95 -2.21
C LYS A 175 11.57 -2.25 -2.84
N SER A 176 11.85 -3.50 -3.12
CA SER A 176 13.08 -3.97 -3.77
C SER A 176 12.77 -5.19 -4.66
N PHE A 177 13.71 -5.60 -5.49
CA PHE A 177 13.68 -6.88 -6.22
C PHE A 177 14.96 -7.69 -5.99
N ASP A 178 15.51 -7.54 -4.78
CA ASP A 178 16.70 -8.18 -4.25
C ASP A 178 16.49 -8.42 -2.74
N ASP A 179 16.75 -9.65 -2.29
CA ASP A 179 16.49 -10.07 -0.90
C ASP A 179 17.50 -9.50 0.11
N GLU A 180 18.75 -9.26 -0.31
CA GLU A 180 19.76 -8.66 0.56
C GLU A 180 19.38 -7.21 0.86
N ILE A 181 19.00 -6.45 -0.19
CA ILE A 181 18.49 -5.09 -0.04
C ILE A 181 17.20 -5.08 0.81
N TYR A 182 16.26 -6.01 0.60
CA TYR A 182 15.04 -6.10 1.42
C TYR A 182 15.36 -6.32 2.90
N THR A 183 16.32 -7.20 3.19
CA THR A 183 16.74 -7.52 4.55
C THR A 183 17.36 -6.29 5.20
N MET A 184 18.32 -5.64 4.53
CA MET A 184 19.04 -4.49 5.09
C MET A 184 18.18 -3.23 5.18
N LEU A 185 17.39 -2.92 4.15
CA LEU A 185 16.63 -1.69 4.06
C LEU A 185 15.31 -1.75 4.84
N ASN A 186 14.65 -2.91 4.87
CA ASN A 186 13.28 -3.05 5.38
C ASN A 186 13.12 -4.08 6.51
N ASN A 187 14.12 -4.94 6.75
CA ASN A 187 14.00 -6.14 7.58
C ASN A 187 12.89 -7.07 7.08
N GLY A 188 12.83 -7.28 5.76
CA GLY A 188 11.83 -8.13 5.10
C GLY A 188 12.46 -9.09 4.09
N SER A 189 11.63 -9.73 3.28
CA SER A 189 12.04 -10.55 2.13
C SER A 189 11.08 -10.33 0.95
N LEU A 190 11.55 -10.56 -0.27
CA LEU A 190 10.83 -10.30 -1.52
C LEU A 190 9.67 -11.26 -1.73
N GLU A 191 9.92 -12.56 -1.59
CA GLU A 191 9.00 -13.61 -2.00
C GLU A 191 7.60 -13.51 -1.35
N PRO A 192 7.45 -13.21 -0.04
CA PRO A 192 6.12 -13.00 0.55
C PRO A 192 5.33 -11.84 -0.08
N VAL A 193 6.01 -10.77 -0.49
CA VAL A 193 5.36 -9.62 -1.14
C VAL A 193 4.87 -10.01 -2.53
N LEU A 194 5.69 -10.75 -3.30
CA LEU A 194 5.29 -11.26 -4.62
C LEU A 194 4.08 -12.19 -4.54
N ASN A 195 4.05 -13.08 -3.54
CA ASN A 195 2.90 -13.94 -3.27
C ASN A 195 1.64 -13.15 -2.94
N THR A 196 1.77 -12.04 -2.20
CA THR A 196 0.64 -11.14 -1.93
C THR A 196 0.11 -10.50 -3.21
N LEU A 197 0.97 -10.02 -4.11
CA LEU A 197 0.55 -9.45 -5.40
C LEU A 197 -0.25 -10.47 -6.23
N LEU A 198 0.27 -11.69 -6.34
CA LEU A 198 -0.40 -12.78 -7.07
C LEU A 198 -1.75 -13.10 -6.45
N LYS A 199 -1.82 -13.21 -5.11
CA LYS A 199 -3.04 -13.61 -4.42
C LYS A 199 -4.13 -12.55 -4.48
N LEU A 200 -3.78 -11.27 -4.35
CA LEU A 200 -4.72 -10.16 -4.50
C LEU A 200 -5.35 -10.16 -5.90
N LYS A 201 -4.51 -10.33 -6.93
CA LYS A 201 -4.96 -10.41 -8.32
C LYS A 201 -5.84 -11.63 -8.58
N GLU A 202 -5.46 -12.81 -8.09
CA GLU A 202 -6.27 -14.03 -8.19
C GLU A 202 -7.69 -13.84 -7.60
N ASN A 203 -7.80 -13.03 -6.54
CA ASN A 203 -9.07 -12.73 -5.87
C ASN A 203 -9.82 -11.53 -6.49
N GLY A 204 -9.35 -10.97 -7.61
CA GLY A 204 -10.01 -9.85 -8.28
C GLY A 204 -9.97 -8.53 -7.51
N ILE A 205 -9.06 -8.38 -6.55
CA ILE A 205 -8.84 -7.10 -5.86
C ILE A 205 -8.15 -6.13 -6.83
N TRP A 206 -8.66 -4.90 -6.93
CA TRP A 206 -8.00 -3.89 -7.75
C TRP A 206 -6.63 -3.55 -7.15
N LEU A 207 -5.57 -3.70 -7.95
CA LEU A 207 -4.20 -3.59 -7.48
C LEU A 207 -3.49 -2.47 -8.21
N GLU A 208 -2.77 -1.65 -7.44
CA GLU A 208 -1.71 -0.77 -7.95
C GLU A 208 -0.43 -1.06 -7.16
N ILE A 209 0.72 -0.88 -7.80
CA ILE A 209 2.02 -1.24 -7.22
C ILE A 209 2.85 0.02 -7.10
N THR A 210 3.45 0.26 -5.93
CA THR A 210 4.38 1.37 -5.73
C THR A 210 5.80 0.84 -5.54
N ASN A 211 6.76 1.42 -6.24
CA ASN A 211 8.17 1.23 -6.01
C ASN A 211 8.83 2.59 -5.72
N LEU A 212 9.25 2.79 -4.48
CA LEU A 212 10.04 3.96 -4.10
C LEU A 212 11.50 3.69 -4.45
N ILE A 213 12.06 4.49 -5.36
CA ILE A 213 13.47 4.36 -5.74
C ILE A 213 14.31 5.14 -4.74
N VAL A 214 15.12 4.46 -3.95
CA VAL A 214 16.04 5.04 -2.96
C VAL A 214 17.45 5.01 -3.56
N PRO A 215 18.13 6.17 -3.73
CA PRO A 215 19.48 6.20 -4.27
C PRO A 215 20.45 5.32 -3.49
N GLU A 216 21.36 4.64 -4.18
CA GLU A 216 22.35 3.69 -3.62
C GLU A 216 21.76 2.37 -3.10
N TRP A 217 20.44 2.21 -3.11
CA TRP A 217 19.75 1.03 -2.59
C TRP A 217 18.87 0.36 -3.65
N THR A 218 18.00 1.13 -4.30
CA THR A 218 17.00 0.57 -5.24
C THR A 218 16.96 1.29 -6.59
N ASP A 219 18.00 2.05 -6.91
CA ASP A 219 18.20 2.76 -8.19
C ASP A 219 19.06 1.98 -9.21
N ASP A 220 19.30 0.69 -8.99
CA ASP A 220 19.87 -0.21 -9.99
C ASP A 220 18.87 -0.49 -11.12
N MET A 221 19.23 -0.08 -12.34
CA MET A 221 18.41 -0.26 -13.55
C MET A 221 18.24 -1.74 -13.93
N ASP A 222 19.21 -2.61 -13.61
CA ASP A 222 19.10 -4.03 -13.89
C ASP A 222 18.11 -4.69 -12.94
N MET A 223 18.13 -4.34 -11.65
CA MET A 223 17.12 -4.75 -10.70
C MET A 223 15.71 -4.29 -11.10
N ILE A 224 15.56 -3.02 -11.48
CA ILE A 224 14.28 -2.48 -11.96
C ILE A 224 13.80 -3.25 -13.20
N ARG A 225 14.70 -3.59 -14.13
CA ARG A 225 14.36 -4.39 -15.30
C ARG A 225 13.87 -5.78 -14.92
N ARG A 226 14.55 -6.48 -14.00
CA ARG A 226 14.10 -7.79 -13.48
C ARG A 226 12.72 -7.71 -12.84
N MET A 227 12.47 -6.68 -12.03
CA MET A 227 11.17 -6.41 -11.44
C MET A 227 10.08 -6.25 -12.50
N CYS A 228 10.31 -5.38 -13.49
CA CYS A 228 9.33 -5.10 -14.55
C CYS A 228 9.08 -6.33 -15.44
N GLN A 229 10.12 -7.12 -15.75
CA GLN A 229 10.00 -8.39 -16.47
C GLN A 229 9.14 -9.39 -15.70
N TRP A 230 9.37 -9.52 -14.40
CA TRP A 230 8.57 -10.40 -13.55
C TRP A 230 7.11 -9.94 -13.52
N LEU A 231 6.85 -8.64 -13.35
CA LEU A 231 5.49 -8.09 -13.38
C LEU A 231 4.79 -8.39 -14.71
N ALA A 232 5.44 -8.13 -15.84
CA ALA A 232 4.89 -8.40 -17.16
C ALA A 232 4.60 -9.89 -17.38
N LYS A 233 5.51 -10.78 -16.95
CA LYS A 233 5.37 -12.25 -17.07
C LYS A 233 4.25 -12.81 -16.19
N ASN A 234 3.99 -12.20 -15.04
CA ASN A 234 2.93 -12.62 -14.10
C ASN A 234 1.60 -11.86 -14.34
N GLY A 235 1.46 -11.27 -15.53
CA GLY A 235 0.24 -10.67 -16.05
C GLY A 235 -0.10 -9.30 -15.46
N PHE A 236 0.83 -8.60 -14.82
CA PHE A 236 0.60 -7.27 -14.27
C PHE A 236 0.77 -6.16 -15.33
N LYS A 237 0.65 -6.47 -16.63
CA LYS A 237 0.82 -5.49 -17.72
C LYS A 237 -0.16 -4.32 -17.62
N ASP A 238 -1.39 -4.61 -17.19
CA ASP A 238 -2.47 -3.65 -17.02
C ASP A 238 -2.58 -3.09 -15.59
N THR A 239 -1.71 -3.54 -14.68
CA THR A 239 -1.65 -3.08 -13.29
C THR A 239 -0.80 -1.81 -13.23
N PRO A 240 -1.34 -0.67 -12.75
CA PRO A 240 -0.55 0.54 -12.57
C PRO A 240 0.70 0.33 -11.71
N LEU A 241 1.85 0.78 -12.22
CA LEU A 241 3.12 0.83 -11.50
C LEU A 241 3.50 2.30 -11.26
N HIS A 242 3.74 2.64 -9.99
CA HIS A 242 4.13 3.96 -9.55
C HIS A 242 5.59 3.95 -9.12
N PHE A 243 6.46 4.60 -9.90
CA PHE A 243 7.80 4.93 -9.41
C PHE A 243 7.73 6.21 -8.59
N SER A 244 8.06 6.13 -7.31
CA SER A 244 7.99 7.26 -6.40
C SER A 244 9.38 7.79 -6.06
N ARG A 245 9.50 9.12 -6.03
CA ARG A 245 10.72 9.81 -5.60
C ARG A 245 10.94 9.63 -4.10
N PHE A 246 12.14 9.21 -3.73
CA PHE A 246 12.60 9.27 -2.34
C PHE A 246 12.99 10.70 -1.96
N TYR A 247 12.68 11.06 -0.71
CA TYR A 247 13.21 12.23 -0.04
C TYR A 247 13.93 11.80 1.24
N PRO A 248 15.10 12.40 1.57
CA PRO A 248 15.88 12.05 2.74
C PRO A 248 15.07 12.17 4.03
N GLN A 249 14.95 11.07 4.75
CA GLN A 249 14.15 11.00 5.98
C GLN A 249 14.61 9.84 6.86
N TYR A 250 14.26 9.92 8.16
CA TYR A 250 14.56 8.90 9.16
C TYR A 250 16.06 8.54 9.24
N LYS A 251 16.45 7.32 8.92
CA LYS A 251 17.84 6.85 9.01
C LYS A 251 18.64 7.12 7.73
N LEU A 252 17.98 7.44 6.62
CA LEU A 252 18.62 7.78 5.34
C LEU A 252 18.58 9.29 5.06
N ASN A 253 18.64 10.12 6.10
CA ASN A 253 18.57 11.58 5.99
C ASN A 253 19.82 12.23 5.35
N LYS A 254 20.89 11.47 5.10
CA LYS A 254 22.13 11.94 4.44
C LYS A 254 22.17 11.71 2.93
N LEU A 255 21.26 10.90 2.40
CA LEU A 255 21.14 10.69 0.96
C LEU A 255 20.57 11.95 0.29
N GLN A 256 20.64 12.01 -1.04
CA GLN A 256 19.93 13.03 -1.83
C GLN A 256 18.57 12.51 -2.27
N PRO A 257 17.59 13.38 -2.58
CA PRO A 257 16.34 12.95 -3.19
C PRO A 257 16.59 12.29 -4.56
N THR A 258 15.85 11.25 -4.90
CA THR A 258 16.06 10.49 -6.16
C THR A 258 16.03 11.43 -7.37
N PRO A 259 17.10 11.50 -8.17
CA PRO A 259 17.11 12.35 -9.35
C PRO A 259 15.97 12.04 -10.33
N GLU A 260 15.38 13.08 -10.94
CA GLU A 260 14.23 12.92 -11.84
C GLU A 260 14.55 12.04 -13.06
N ASN A 261 15.79 12.09 -13.55
CA ASN A 261 16.26 11.25 -14.67
C ASN A 261 16.30 9.76 -14.32
N ILE A 262 16.56 9.38 -13.07
CA ILE A 262 16.52 7.98 -12.63
C ILE A 262 15.08 7.45 -12.71
N LEU A 263 14.10 8.23 -12.24
CA LEU A 263 12.69 7.87 -12.30
C LEU A 263 12.20 7.77 -13.76
N LYS A 264 12.65 8.66 -14.64
CA LYS A 264 12.35 8.59 -16.09
C LYS A 264 12.90 7.32 -16.73
N LYS A 265 14.16 6.97 -16.46
CA LYS A 265 14.76 5.72 -16.95
C LYS A 265 14.02 4.48 -16.44
N ALA A 266 13.64 4.46 -15.16
CA ALA A 266 12.83 3.39 -14.60
C ALA A 266 11.48 3.24 -15.33
N ARG A 267 10.81 4.37 -15.62
CA ARG A 267 9.58 4.40 -16.39
C ARG A 267 9.77 3.88 -17.81
N GLU A 268 10.83 4.29 -18.51
CA GLU A 268 11.17 3.81 -19.86
C GLU A 268 11.40 2.30 -19.87
N ILE A 269 12.14 1.77 -18.88
CA ILE A 269 12.36 0.33 -18.72
C ILE A 269 11.04 -0.41 -18.55
N ALA A 270 10.17 0.06 -17.65
CA ALA A 270 8.87 -0.56 -17.37
C ALA A 270 7.96 -0.61 -18.61
N LEU A 271 7.85 0.52 -19.33
CA LEU A 271 7.12 0.59 -20.60
C LEU A 271 7.73 -0.35 -21.66
N GLY A 272 9.06 -0.40 -21.75
CA GLY A 272 9.78 -1.30 -22.66
C GLY A 272 9.61 -2.79 -22.32
N GLN A 273 9.26 -3.15 -21.09
CA GLN A 273 8.86 -4.52 -20.72
C GLN A 273 7.37 -4.82 -20.97
N GLY A 274 6.61 -3.84 -21.49
CA GLY A 274 5.21 -4.00 -21.88
C GLY A 274 4.19 -3.69 -20.77
N LEU A 275 4.61 -3.05 -19.68
CA LEU A 275 3.67 -2.45 -18.72
C LEU A 275 2.99 -1.25 -19.37
N GLN A 276 1.67 -1.12 -19.24
CA GLN A 276 0.87 -0.14 -19.97
C GLN A 276 0.71 1.18 -19.21
N TYR A 277 0.65 1.10 -17.87
CA TYR A 277 0.35 2.24 -17.00
C TYR A 277 1.49 2.43 -16.01
N VAL A 278 2.43 3.31 -16.36
CA VAL A 278 3.60 3.60 -15.53
C VAL A 278 3.68 5.08 -15.22
N TYR A 279 3.64 5.39 -13.93
CA TYR A 279 3.55 6.73 -13.38
C TYR A 279 4.81 7.09 -12.61
N ILE A 280 5.09 8.40 -12.54
CA ILE A 280 6.11 8.92 -11.62
C ILE A 280 5.40 9.80 -10.60
N GLY A 281 5.55 9.46 -9.32
CA GLY A 281 4.93 10.15 -8.20
C GLY A 281 5.93 10.96 -7.37
N ASN A 282 5.39 11.76 -6.46
CA ASN A 282 6.16 12.50 -5.46
C ASN A 282 7.15 13.51 -6.08
N ILE A 283 6.77 14.15 -7.19
CA ILE A 283 7.50 15.28 -7.79
C ILE A 283 6.51 16.44 -7.97
N PRO A 284 6.49 17.42 -7.05
CA PRO A 284 5.59 18.57 -7.14
C PRO A 284 5.72 19.32 -8.47
N GLY A 285 4.60 19.75 -9.05
CA GLY A 285 4.56 20.58 -10.26
C GLY A 285 4.86 19.85 -11.58
N ARG A 286 4.86 18.52 -11.60
CA ARG A 286 5.07 17.71 -12.82
C ARG A 286 3.86 16.84 -13.14
N ASN A 287 3.52 16.73 -14.43
CA ASN A 287 2.39 15.95 -14.93
C ASN A 287 2.80 14.51 -15.30
N TYR A 288 3.37 13.76 -14.35
CA TYR A 288 3.73 12.35 -14.56
C TYR A 288 2.68 11.35 -14.08
N ALA A 289 1.58 11.86 -13.53
CA ALA A 289 0.43 11.08 -13.09
C ALA A 289 -0.71 11.05 -14.12
N ASP A 290 -0.50 11.62 -15.32
CA ASP A 290 -1.48 11.63 -16.39
C ASP A 290 -1.67 10.24 -17.00
N THR A 291 -2.93 9.84 -17.23
CA THR A 291 -3.26 8.54 -17.84
C THR A 291 -3.45 8.72 -19.33
N PHE A 292 -2.69 7.95 -20.12
CA PHE A 292 -2.78 7.90 -21.58
C PHE A 292 -3.39 6.56 -22.02
N CYS A 293 -4.12 6.56 -23.13
CA CYS A 293 -4.64 5.33 -23.71
C CYS A 293 -3.51 4.52 -24.34
N PRO A 294 -3.32 3.23 -24.00
CA PRO A 294 -2.25 2.42 -24.58
C PRO A 294 -2.44 2.14 -26.07
N ASN A 295 -3.67 2.26 -26.59
CA ASN A 295 -3.97 2.00 -27.99
C ASN A 295 -3.75 3.24 -28.88
N CYS A 296 -4.36 4.37 -28.55
CA CYS A 296 -4.31 5.59 -29.38
C CYS A 296 -3.42 6.71 -28.82
N HIS A 297 -2.76 6.48 -27.68
CA HIS A 297 -1.85 7.41 -27.00
C HIS A 297 -2.45 8.76 -26.61
N SER A 298 -3.77 8.94 -26.75
CA SER A 298 -4.46 10.17 -26.34
C SER A 298 -4.43 10.31 -24.82
N LEU A 299 -4.28 11.54 -24.33
CA LEU A 299 -4.47 11.89 -22.92
C LEU A 299 -5.92 11.63 -22.52
N ILE A 300 -6.11 10.74 -21.54
CA ILE A 300 -7.42 10.30 -21.05
C ILE A 300 -7.75 10.92 -19.71
N ILE A 301 -6.79 11.00 -18.80
CA ILE A 301 -6.97 11.66 -17.51
C ILE A 301 -5.81 12.61 -17.29
N GLU A 302 -6.11 13.89 -17.13
CA GLU A 302 -5.14 14.94 -16.79
C GLU A 302 -5.21 15.23 -15.29
N ARG A 303 -4.04 15.24 -14.63
CA ARG A 303 -3.89 15.49 -13.20
C ARG A 303 -2.95 16.66 -12.94
N VAL A 304 -3.30 17.47 -11.95
CA VAL A 304 -2.42 18.50 -11.39
C VAL A 304 -2.31 18.25 -9.90
N GLY A 305 -1.15 17.74 -9.47
CA GLY A 305 -0.98 17.25 -8.10
C GLY A 305 -1.95 16.10 -7.81
N TYR A 306 -2.83 16.27 -6.83
CA TYR A 306 -3.84 15.28 -6.45
C TYR A 306 -5.25 15.57 -6.99
N THR A 307 -5.37 16.54 -7.90
CA THR A 307 -6.67 16.95 -8.45
C THR A 307 -6.81 16.49 -9.90
N LEU A 308 -7.98 15.95 -10.24
CA LEU A 308 -8.38 15.72 -11.63
C LEU A 308 -8.70 17.05 -12.32
N ARG A 309 -8.01 17.34 -13.41
CA ARG A 309 -8.30 18.50 -14.26
C ARG A 309 -9.26 18.15 -15.39
N GLN A 310 -9.07 16.99 -16.01
CA GLN A 310 -9.90 16.51 -17.09
C GLN A 310 -9.98 14.98 -17.07
N SER A 311 -11.15 14.44 -17.42
CA SER A 311 -11.32 13.03 -17.75
C SER A 311 -12.05 12.90 -19.08
N LYS A 312 -11.46 12.16 -20.02
CA LYS A 312 -12.05 11.72 -21.30
C LYS A 312 -12.39 10.23 -21.25
N LEU A 313 -12.58 9.66 -20.06
CA LEU A 313 -13.13 8.32 -19.92
C LEU A 313 -14.64 8.34 -20.17
N ASN A 314 -15.12 7.30 -20.84
CA ASN A 314 -16.54 7.00 -20.97
C ASN A 314 -16.78 5.58 -20.46
N LYS A 315 -17.32 5.44 -19.24
CA LYS A 315 -17.62 4.15 -18.59
C LYS A 315 -16.44 3.16 -18.66
N GLY A 316 -15.25 3.63 -18.29
CA GLY A 316 -14.01 2.83 -18.31
C GLY A 316 -13.41 2.58 -19.69
N LYS A 317 -13.86 3.31 -20.73
CA LYS A 317 -13.27 3.27 -22.07
C LYS A 317 -12.64 4.61 -22.43
N CYS A 318 -11.59 4.56 -23.24
CA CYS A 318 -11.01 5.73 -23.89
C CYS A 318 -12.10 6.44 -24.72
N GLY A 319 -12.36 7.71 -24.44
CA GLY A 319 -13.35 8.51 -25.16
C GLY A 319 -12.96 8.84 -26.61
N VAL A 320 -11.73 8.53 -27.04
CA VAL A 320 -11.25 8.77 -28.41
C VAL A 320 -11.36 7.53 -29.29
N CYS A 321 -10.85 6.37 -28.83
CA CYS A 321 -10.82 5.14 -29.65
C CYS A 321 -11.66 3.98 -29.09
N GLY A 322 -12.31 4.14 -27.93
CA GLY A 322 -13.15 3.11 -27.31
C GLY A 322 -12.40 1.96 -26.63
N HIS A 323 -11.06 1.96 -26.63
CA HIS A 323 -10.25 0.96 -25.92
C HIS A 323 -10.59 0.94 -24.42
N ILE A 324 -10.72 -0.25 -23.83
CA ILE A 324 -11.02 -0.41 -22.41
C ILE A 324 -9.79 -0.01 -21.59
N ILE A 325 -9.96 0.91 -20.66
CA ILE A 325 -8.92 1.31 -19.72
C ILE A 325 -9.15 0.53 -18.41
N PRO A 326 -8.26 -0.38 -18.01
CA PRO A 326 -8.38 -1.16 -16.78
C PRO A 326 -8.46 -0.25 -15.56
N GLY A 327 -9.48 -0.43 -14.72
CA GLY A 327 -9.67 0.36 -13.50
C GLY A 327 -11.07 0.25 -12.95
N VAL A 328 -11.28 0.85 -11.79
CA VAL A 328 -12.60 1.05 -11.17
C VAL A 328 -12.96 2.52 -11.36
N TRP A 329 -13.89 2.78 -12.27
CA TRP A 329 -14.30 4.10 -12.71
C TRP A 329 -15.75 4.38 -12.31
N GLU A 330 -16.09 5.63 -11.99
CA GLU A 330 -17.47 6.10 -11.82
C GLU A 330 -18.00 6.76 -13.10
#